data_AF-A0A0S8KCR0-F1
#
_entry.id   AF-A0A0S8KCR0-F1
#
_cell.length_a   1.000
_cell.length_b   1.000
_cell.length_c   1.000
_cell.angle_alpha   90.00
_cell.angle_beta   90.00
_cell.angle_gamma   90.00
#
_symmetry.space_group_name_H-M   'P 1'
#
loop_
_entity.id
_entity.type
_entity.pdbx_description
1 polymer ?
#
loop_
_entity_poly.entity_id
_entity_poly.type
_entity_poly.pdbx_seq_one_letter_code
_entity_poly.pdbx_strand_id
1 'polypeptide(L)'
;MKIAVTSTGPTLDHQVEARFGRCAYFLIVDPDTMEFEGIENPNIALGGGAGIQSAQLLAQREVQTVLTGNCGPNAFQTFGAAGIQVIVGVSGPVKEAVEKFKSGVFSAASGPSVDSKFGVSGGAAGEQAAQQSPQPAMPGPGMGSGMGPGMGMGRGMGRGMGRGMGRGMGRGMGAGMAGGPMTGSPPQMSKEQELDMLKQQARAISEQLDEIQKRIAELEKKK
;
A
#
# COMPACT_ATOMS: atom_id res chain seq x y z
N MET A 1 -28.64 0.22 6.61
CA MET A 1 -27.39 -0.59 6.71
C MET A 1 -26.27 0.34 7.16
N LYS A 2 -25.25 -0.08 7.94
CA LYS A 2 -24.18 0.86 8.35
C LYS A 2 -22.91 0.68 7.53
N ILE A 3 -22.47 1.75 6.87
CA ILE A 3 -21.16 1.82 6.20
C ILE A 3 -20.26 2.84 6.89
N ALA A 4 -18.96 2.61 6.91
CA ALA A 4 -17.99 3.61 7.36
C ALA A 4 -17.14 4.09 6.20
N VAL A 5 -16.91 5.39 6.11
CA VAL A 5 -16.04 5.99 5.10
C VAL A 5 -14.90 6.72 5.79
N THR A 6 -13.67 6.48 5.36
CA THR A 6 -12.51 7.23 5.86
C THR A 6 -12.51 8.63 5.29
N SER A 7 -12.37 9.66 6.11
CA SER A 7 -12.50 11.05 5.71
C SER A 7 -11.36 11.92 6.25
N THR A 8 -11.02 12.96 5.50
CA THR A 8 -10.11 14.02 5.94
C THR A 8 -10.77 15.03 6.88
N GLY A 9 -12.10 15.00 7.01
CA GLY A 9 -12.85 15.87 7.91
C GLY A 9 -14.22 15.30 8.36
N PRO A 10 -14.96 16.04 9.18
CA PRO A 10 -16.14 15.52 9.88
C PRO A 10 -17.44 15.51 9.05
N THR A 11 -17.42 15.95 7.78
CA THR A 11 -18.64 16.06 6.95
C THR A 11 -18.52 15.29 5.63
N LEU A 12 -19.66 14.99 5.00
CA LEU A 12 -19.76 14.25 3.73
C LEU A 12 -19.11 14.95 2.53
N ASP A 13 -18.84 16.26 2.62
CA ASP A 13 -18.21 17.04 1.55
C ASP A 13 -16.68 16.90 1.55
N HIS A 14 -16.11 16.37 2.62
CA HIS A 14 -14.68 16.13 2.73
C HIS A 14 -14.25 14.96 1.84
N GLN A 15 -12.95 14.91 1.58
CA GLN A 15 -12.35 13.89 0.73
C GLN A 15 -12.17 12.59 1.50
N VAL A 16 -12.31 11.47 0.78
CA VAL A 16 -11.96 10.15 1.30
C VAL A 16 -10.47 10.11 1.62
N GLU A 17 -10.13 9.68 2.83
CA GLU A 17 -8.74 9.58 3.27
C GLU A 17 -8.09 8.28 2.79
N ALA A 18 -6.83 8.38 2.38
CA ALA A 18 -6.13 7.31 1.69
C ALA A 18 -5.57 6.21 2.61
N ARG A 19 -5.46 6.42 3.92
CA ARG A 19 -4.81 5.51 4.88
C ARG A 19 -5.79 5.12 5.98
N PHE A 20 -6.45 3.98 5.83
CA PHE A 20 -7.46 3.52 6.77
C PHE A 20 -7.13 3.71 8.27
N GLY A 21 -6.01 3.16 8.74
CA GLY A 21 -5.69 3.18 10.17
C GLY A 21 -5.32 4.57 10.72
N ARG A 22 -5.00 5.52 9.85
CA ARG A 22 -4.52 6.87 10.21
C ARG A 22 -5.36 7.97 9.57
N CYS A 23 -6.59 7.68 9.19
CA CYS A 23 -7.52 8.71 8.78
C CYS A 23 -7.81 9.65 9.95
N ALA A 24 -8.24 10.87 9.64
CA ALA A 24 -8.63 11.84 10.66
C ALA A 24 -10.00 11.50 11.24
N TYR A 25 -10.95 11.12 10.37
CA TYR A 25 -12.32 10.82 10.76
C TYR A 25 -12.83 9.53 10.11
N PHE A 26 -13.75 8.85 10.80
CA PHE A 26 -14.64 7.84 10.26
C PHE A 26 -16.04 8.42 10.18
N LEU A 27 -16.61 8.46 8.99
CA LEU A 27 -18.01 8.85 8.80
C LEU A 27 -18.85 7.58 8.70
N ILE A 28 -19.66 7.31 9.72
CA ILE A 28 -20.62 6.20 9.71
C ILE A 28 -21.89 6.71 9.07
N VAL A 29 -22.27 6.14 7.93
CA VAL A 29 -23.38 6.59 7.10
C VAL A 29 -24.37 5.45 6.92
N ASP A 30 -25.66 5.74 6.94
CA ASP A 30 -26.68 4.85 6.38
C ASP A 30 -26.93 5.22 4.91
N PRO A 31 -26.61 4.34 3.94
CA PRO A 31 -26.76 4.66 2.52
C PRO A 31 -28.24 4.77 2.07
N ASP A 32 -29.19 4.30 2.88
CA ASP A 32 -30.61 4.39 2.57
C ASP A 32 -31.16 5.78 2.89
N THR A 33 -30.82 6.31 4.08
CA THR A 33 -31.33 7.61 4.58
C THR A 33 -30.36 8.77 4.40
N MET A 34 -29.08 8.51 4.12
CA MET A 34 -27.97 9.48 4.13
C MET A 34 -27.70 10.13 5.49
N GLU A 35 -28.26 9.59 6.57
CA GLU A 35 -27.89 9.99 7.93
C GLU A 35 -26.44 9.60 8.21
N PHE A 36 -25.67 10.48 8.86
CA PHE A 36 -24.27 10.24 9.15
C PHE A 36 -23.87 10.68 10.56
N GLU A 37 -22.90 9.96 11.12
CA GLU A 37 -22.20 10.29 12.37
C GLU A 37 -20.70 10.39 12.07
N GLY A 38 -20.10 11.55 12.37
CA GLY A 38 -18.66 11.76 12.23
C GLY A 38 -17.91 11.45 13.51
N ILE A 39 -17.00 10.48 13.47
CA ILE A 39 -16.18 10.05 14.60
C ILE A 39 -14.72 10.39 14.34
N GLU A 40 -14.09 11.15 15.23
CA GLU A 40 -12.64 11.41 15.17
C GLU A 40 -11.86 10.13 15.48
N ASN A 41 -10.78 9.87 14.76
CA ASN A 41 -9.95 8.69 14.96
C ASN A 41 -8.89 8.93 16.06
N PRO A 42 -9.06 8.37 17.27
CA PRO A 42 -8.07 8.54 18.35
C PRO A 42 -6.75 7.83 18.03
N ASN A 43 -6.74 6.92 17.05
CA ASN A 43 -5.62 6.05 16.75
C ASN A 43 -4.63 6.64 15.74
N ILE A 44 -4.88 7.86 15.24
CA ILE A 44 -4.08 8.51 14.20
C ILE A 44 -2.59 8.63 14.58
N ALA A 45 -2.31 8.89 15.85
CA ALA A 45 -0.95 9.12 16.37
C ALA A 45 -0.25 7.84 16.86
N LEU A 46 -0.88 6.66 16.76
CA LEU A 46 -0.27 5.43 17.25
C LEU A 46 0.96 5.04 16.42
N GLY A 47 2.08 4.78 17.12
CA GLY A 47 3.34 4.32 16.52
C GLY A 47 3.23 2.94 15.84
N GLY A 48 2.24 2.14 16.23
CA GLY A 48 1.91 0.85 15.62
C GLY A 48 0.49 0.40 16.00
N GLY A 49 -0.10 -0.49 15.20
CA GLY A 49 -1.42 -1.07 15.49
C GLY A 49 -2.62 -0.17 15.23
N ALA A 50 -2.43 1.04 14.67
CA ALA A 50 -3.51 1.99 14.39
C ALA A 50 -4.66 1.36 13.59
N GLY A 51 -4.35 0.60 12.54
CA GLY A 51 -5.36 -0.11 11.74
C GLY A 51 -6.14 -1.19 12.51
N ILE A 52 -5.53 -1.86 13.49
CA ILE A 52 -6.23 -2.88 14.30
C ILE A 52 -7.23 -2.19 15.22
N GLN A 53 -6.79 -1.17 15.95
CA GLN A 53 -7.65 -0.45 16.88
C GLN A 53 -8.78 0.30 16.16
N SER A 54 -8.50 0.91 15.01
CA SER A 54 -9.53 1.54 14.18
C SER A 54 -10.54 0.53 13.63
N ALA A 55 -10.10 -0.66 13.20
CA ALA A 55 -11.02 -1.70 12.76
C ALA A 55 -11.90 -2.23 13.90
N GLN A 56 -11.33 -2.40 15.11
CA GLN A 56 -12.09 -2.76 16.31
C GLN A 56 -13.12 -1.69 16.70
N LEU A 57 -12.76 -0.41 16.60
CA LEU A 57 -13.68 0.70 16.84
C LEU A 57 -14.89 0.64 15.91
N LEU A 58 -14.67 0.38 14.61
CA LEU A 58 -15.76 0.26 13.64
C LEU A 58 -16.61 -1.00 13.86
N ALA A 59 -16.00 -2.10 14.30
CA ALA A 59 -16.73 -3.32 14.67
C ALA A 59 -17.67 -3.08 15.86
N GLN A 60 -17.24 -2.33 16.88
CA GLN A 60 -18.10 -1.95 18.02
C GLN A 60 -19.28 -1.07 17.61
N ARG A 61 -19.19 -0.37 16.47
CA ARG A 61 -20.27 0.44 15.90
C ARG A 61 -21.18 -0.33 14.95
N GLU A 62 -20.98 -1.64 14.82
CA GLU A 62 -21.77 -2.55 13.97
C GLU A 62 -21.74 -2.15 12.50
N VAL A 63 -20.61 -1.62 12.05
CA VAL A 63 -20.38 -1.28 10.64
C VAL A 63 -20.25 -2.58 9.84
N GLN A 64 -20.95 -2.66 8.71
CA GLN A 64 -20.95 -3.84 7.83
C GLN A 64 -19.97 -3.70 6.67
N THR A 65 -19.74 -2.48 6.20
CA THR A 65 -18.83 -2.21 5.08
C THR A 65 -18.00 -0.96 5.32
N VAL A 66 -16.71 -1.02 4.97
CA VAL A 66 -15.78 0.10 5.06
C VAL A 66 -15.32 0.53 3.68
N LEU A 67 -15.49 1.80 3.36
CA LEU A 67 -14.97 2.46 2.16
C LEU A 67 -13.70 3.23 2.53
N THR A 68 -12.58 2.88 1.90
CA THR A 68 -11.31 3.55 2.17
C THR A 68 -10.43 3.60 0.92
N GLY A 69 -9.44 4.50 0.91
CA GLY A 69 -8.43 4.49 -0.15
C GLY A 69 -7.55 3.25 -0.06
N ASN A 70 -6.87 3.04 1.07
CA ASN A 70 -6.01 1.88 1.27
C ASN A 70 -6.23 1.19 2.62
N CYS A 71 -6.12 -0.14 2.59
CA CYS A 71 -6.21 -0.99 3.77
C CYS A 71 -4.96 -1.87 3.89
N GLY A 72 -4.27 -1.79 5.02
CA GLY A 72 -3.12 -2.64 5.32
C GLY A 72 -3.52 -4.03 5.84
N PRO A 73 -2.59 -5.01 5.85
CA PRO A 73 -2.87 -6.41 6.18
C PRO A 73 -3.49 -6.60 7.57
N ASN A 74 -3.00 -5.87 8.57
CA ASN A 74 -3.50 -5.98 9.94
C ASN A 74 -4.96 -5.52 10.06
N ALA A 75 -5.33 -4.44 9.37
CA ALA A 75 -6.70 -3.93 9.37
C ALA A 75 -7.62 -4.90 8.60
N PHE A 76 -7.18 -5.36 7.42
CA PHE A 76 -7.94 -6.29 6.60
C PHE A 76 -8.24 -7.61 7.34
N GLN A 77 -7.25 -8.16 8.06
CA GLN A 77 -7.46 -9.34 8.91
C GLN A 77 -8.45 -9.08 10.04
N THR A 78 -8.36 -7.92 10.70
CA THR A 78 -9.28 -7.54 11.78
C THR A 78 -10.71 -7.41 11.26
N PHE A 79 -10.88 -6.81 10.08
CA PHE A 79 -12.18 -6.71 9.43
C PHE A 79 -12.76 -8.07 9.04
N GLY A 80 -11.94 -8.97 8.48
CA GLY A 80 -12.37 -10.33 8.16
C GLY A 80 -12.84 -11.10 9.41
N ALA A 81 -12.13 -10.96 10.53
CA ALA A 81 -12.53 -11.57 11.81
C ALA A 81 -13.84 -11.00 12.36
N ALA A 82 -14.14 -9.73 12.09
CA ALA A 82 -15.37 -9.05 12.48
C ALA A 82 -16.53 -9.22 11.47
N GLY A 83 -16.31 -9.92 10.35
CA GLY A 83 -17.32 -10.06 9.28
C GLY A 83 -17.61 -8.77 8.51
N ILE A 84 -16.68 -7.81 8.55
CA ILE A 84 -16.83 -6.49 7.91
C ILE A 84 -16.22 -6.54 6.51
N GLN A 85 -17.00 -6.12 5.51
CA GLN A 85 -16.51 -6.01 4.14
C GLN A 85 -15.67 -4.75 3.97
N VAL A 86 -14.56 -4.86 3.23
CA VAL A 86 -13.67 -3.72 2.96
C VAL A 86 -13.70 -3.44 1.47
N ILE A 87 -13.87 -2.18 1.09
CA ILE A 87 -13.73 -1.69 -0.28
C ILE A 87 -12.56 -0.71 -0.28
N VAL A 88 -11.56 -1.02 -1.10
CA VAL A 88 -10.34 -0.22 -1.27
C VAL A 88 -10.36 0.50 -2.62
N GLY A 89 -9.45 1.47 -2.79
CA GLY A 89 -9.36 2.27 -4.02
C GLY A 89 -10.45 3.35 -4.12
N VAL A 90 -11.11 3.66 -3.01
CA VAL A 90 -12.13 4.71 -2.97
C VAL A 90 -11.44 6.07 -2.85
N SER A 91 -11.84 7.02 -3.70
CA SER A 91 -11.32 8.38 -3.73
C SER A 91 -12.39 9.38 -4.13
N GLY A 92 -12.19 10.66 -3.82
CA GLY A 92 -13.13 11.74 -4.10
C GLY A 92 -13.93 12.15 -2.85
N PRO A 93 -14.99 12.94 -3.01
CA PRO A 93 -15.87 13.34 -1.91
C PRO A 93 -16.55 12.13 -1.26
N VAL A 94 -16.72 12.14 0.06
CA VAL A 94 -17.37 11.04 0.79
C VAL A 94 -18.79 10.83 0.30
N LYS A 95 -19.54 11.91 0.04
CA LYS A 95 -20.91 11.81 -0.51
C LYS A 95 -20.96 10.99 -1.80
N GLU A 96 -20.06 11.24 -2.73
CA GLU A 96 -19.98 10.48 -3.99
C GLU A 96 -19.59 9.02 -3.76
N ALA A 97 -18.71 8.75 -2.79
CA ALA A 97 -18.34 7.38 -2.43
C ALA A 97 -19.55 6.59 -1.90
N VAL A 98 -20.40 7.21 -1.08
CA VAL A 98 -21.64 6.58 -0.59
C VAL A 98 -22.62 6.32 -1.74
N GLU A 99 -22.78 7.27 -2.67
CA GLU A 99 -23.65 7.11 -3.84
C GLU A 99 -23.15 6.02 -4.81
N LYS A 100 -21.84 5.94 -5.06
CA LYS A 100 -21.20 4.88 -5.86
C LYS A 100 -21.33 3.51 -5.20
N PHE A 101 -21.32 3.46 -3.87
CA PHE A 101 -21.60 2.23 -3.13
C PHE A 101 -23.05 1.79 -3.30
N LYS A 102 -24.01 2.71 -3.18
CA LYS A 102 -25.43 2.42 -3.38
C LYS A 102 -25.77 1.95 -4.78
N SER A 103 -25.07 2.47 -5.80
CA SER A 103 -25.24 2.03 -7.20
C SER A 103 -24.56 0.70 -7.53
N GLY A 104 -23.86 0.07 -6.58
CA GLY A 104 -23.26 -1.26 -6.76
C GLY A 104 -22.01 -1.27 -7.63
N VAL A 105 -21.37 -0.11 -7.83
CA VAL A 105 -20.18 0.02 -8.70
C VAL A 105 -18.93 -0.56 -8.04
N PHE A 106 -18.90 -0.63 -6.70
CA PHE A 106 -17.74 -1.14 -5.98
C PHE A 106 -17.77 -2.66 -5.82
N SER A 107 -16.58 -3.26 -5.96
CA SER A 107 -16.32 -4.65 -5.59
C SER A 107 -15.59 -4.70 -4.26
N ALA A 108 -15.96 -5.65 -3.40
CA ALA A 108 -15.25 -5.90 -2.15
C ALA A 108 -13.78 -6.27 -2.44
N ALA A 109 -12.88 -5.79 -1.59
CA ALA A 109 -11.47 -6.11 -1.65
C ALA A 109 -11.26 -7.58 -1.24
N SER A 110 -10.51 -8.33 -2.05
CA SER A 110 -10.12 -9.72 -1.78
C SER A 110 -8.85 -9.85 -0.92
N GLY A 111 -8.17 -8.74 -0.65
CA GLY A 111 -6.93 -8.68 0.13
C GLY A 111 -6.53 -7.25 0.48
N PRO A 112 -5.46 -7.07 1.30
CA PRO A 112 -4.93 -5.75 1.63
C PRO A 112 -4.36 -5.05 0.38
N SER A 113 -4.48 -3.73 0.33
CA SER A 113 -4.03 -2.93 -0.82
C SER A 113 -2.63 -2.34 -0.65
N VAL A 114 -2.07 -2.36 0.57
CA VAL A 114 -0.75 -1.80 0.89
C VAL A 114 0.02 -2.67 1.88
N ASP A 115 1.36 -2.56 1.87
CA ASP A 115 2.26 -3.24 2.82
C ASP A 115 2.10 -2.75 4.26
N SER A 116 2.55 -3.56 5.23
CA SER A 116 2.42 -3.35 6.68
C SER A 116 3.05 -2.05 7.23
N LYS A 117 3.79 -1.28 6.43
CA LYS A 117 4.50 -0.04 6.84
C LYS A 117 3.98 1.23 6.14
N PHE A 118 2.88 1.14 5.38
CA PHE A 118 2.34 2.27 4.64
C PHE A 118 1.92 3.42 5.58
N GLY A 119 2.43 4.62 5.34
CA GLY A 119 2.10 5.82 6.10
C GLY A 119 2.87 6.03 7.40
N VAL A 120 3.83 5.18 7.76
CA VAL A 120 4.81 5.41 8.84
C VAL A 120 5.97 6.22 8.29
N SER A 121 5.90 7.56 8.43
CA SER A 121 7.05 8.42 8.17
C SER A 121 8.13 8.13 9.22
N GLY A 122 9.03 7.20 8.92
CA GLY A 122 10.35 7.19 9.51
C GLY A 122 11.05 8.47 9.06
N GLY A 123 11.40 9.34 10.01
CA GLY A 123 12.22 10.51 9.73
C GLY A 123 13.53 10.08 9.09
N ALA A 124 13.72 10.47 7.83
CA ALA A 124 15.02 10.57 7.19
C ALA A 124 14.95 11.81 6.30
N ALA A 125 15.47 12.92 6.83
CA ALA A 125 15.80 14.10 6.07
C ALA A 125 16.70 13.68 4.90
N GLY A 126 16.18 13.84 3.69
CA GLY A 126 16.91 13.71 2.43
C GLY A 126 16.85 15.05 1.73
N GLU A 127 17.58 16.00 2.29
CA GLU A 127 17.85 17.31 1.72
C GLU A 127 18.62 17.13 0.41
N GLN A 128 17.90 17.01 -0.71
CA GLN A 128 18.48 17.11 -2.04
C GLN A 128 18.61 18.58 -2.38
N ALA A 129 19.73 19.15 -1.92
CA ALA A 129 20.25 20.42 -2.36
C ALA A 129 20.27 20.47 -3.89
N ALA A 130 19.52 21.43 -4.43
CA ALA A 130 19.52 21.78 -5.84
C ALA A 130 20.95 22.11 -6.28
N GLN A 131 21.47 21.28 -7.18
CA GLN A 131 22.59 21.63 -8.05
C GLN A 131 22.16 22.79 -8.94
N GLN A 132 22.69 23.99 -8.68
CA GLN A 132 22.84 25.03 -9.68
C GLN A 132 23.69 26.15 -9.10
N SER A 133 24.93 26.29 -9.58
CA SER A 133 25.50 27.59 -9.94
C SER A 133 26.81 27.41 -10.76
N PRO A 134 27.07 28.30 -11.74
CA PRO A 134 28.06 28.12 -12.80
C PRO A 134 29.49 28.49 -12.39
N GLN A 135 30.47 27.96 -13.13
CA GLN A 135 31.90 28.32 -13.04
C GLN A 135 32.12 29.83 -13.25
N PRO A 136 33.19 30.39 -12.63
CA PRO A 136 34.22 30.99 -13.49
C PRO A 136 35.68 30.81 -12.99
N ALA A 137 36.55 30.69 -14.00
CA ALA A 137 37.93 31.15 -14.15
C ALA A 137 38.92 31.18 -12.95
N MET A 138 40.08 30.55 -13.17
CA MET A 138 41.33 30.78 -12.42
C MET A 138 41.80 32.25 -12.52
N PRO A 139 42.57 32.73 -11.52
CA PRO A 139 44.02 32.84 -11.78
C PRO A 139 44.92 32.62 -10.53
N GLY A 140 46.06 31.96 -10.77
CA GLY A 140 47.37 32.37 -10.23
C GLY A 140 47.76 32.03 -8.78
N PRO A 141 49.07 31.93 -8.48
CA PRO A 141 49.62 31.08 -7.42
C PRO A 141 49.88 31.85 -6.10
N GLY A 142 49.58 31.22 -4.96
CA GLY A 142 49.76 31.80 -3.64
C GLY A 142 50.26 30.78 -2.62
N MET A 143 51.54 30.94 -2.26
CA MET A 143 52.33 30.24 -1.27
C MET A 143 51.77 30.48 0.16
N GLY A 144 51.62 29.44 0.99
CA GLY A 144 51.12 29.60 2.35
C GLY A 144 51.19 28.34 3.21
N SER A 145 52.31 28.18 3.89
CA SER A 145 52.61 27.17 4.92
C SER A 145 51.61 27.21 6.09
N GLY A 146 51.22 26.05 6.61
CA GLY A 146 50.38 25.97 7.81
C GLY A 146 50.19 24.55 8.33
N MET A 147 51.22 24.02 8.99
CA MET A 147 51.22 22.76 9.73
C MET A 147 50.37 22.90 11.01
N GLY A 148 49.37 22.04 11.20
CA GLY A 148 48.57 21.95 12.42
C GLY A 148 48.13 20.50 12.69
N PRO A 149 48.43 19.92 13.87
CA PRO A 149 48.25 18.49 14.13
C PRO A 149 46.81 18.16 14.56
N GLY A 150 46.11 17.37 13.75
CA GLY A 150 44.78 16.86 14.05
C GLY A 150 44.77 15.33 14.01
N MET A 151 44.90 14.72 15.19
CA MET A 151 44.92 13.28 15.44
C MET A 151 43.48 12.73 15.54
N GLY A 152 43.14 11.68 14.78
CA GLY A 152 41.86 10.97 14.87
C GLY A 152 41.65 10.04 13.67
N MET A 153 42.18 8.81 13.66
CA MET A 153 41.65 7.57 14.26
C MET A 153 40.48 6.95 13.46
N GLY A 154 40.69 5.75 12.93
CA GLY A 154 39.63 4.85 12.42
C GLY A 154 39.66 4.65 10.90
N ARG A 155 40.44 3.69 10.39
CA ARG A 155 40.12 2.25 10.26
C ARG A 155 39.15 1.95 9.11
N GLY A 156 39.75 1.65 7.95
CA GLY A 156 39.39 0.56 7.04
C GLY A 156 37.92 0.40 6.66
N MET A 157 37.61 0.71 5.41
CA MET A 157 36.42 0.19 4.75
C MET A 157 36.82 -0.45 3.42
N GLY A 158 37.12 -1.75 3.48
CA GLY A 158 37.13 -2.61 2.31
C GLY A 158 35.72 -2.61 1.72
N ARG A 159 35.56 -1.98 0.55
CA ARG A 159 34.32 -2.03 -0.21
C ARG A 159 34.52 -2.97 -1.39
N GLY A 160 34.25 -4.25 -1.14
CA GLY A 160 34.02 -5.23 -2.18
C GLY A 160 32.90 -4.72 -3.09
N MET A 161 33.23 -4.46 -4.34
CA MET A 161 32.31 -4.02 -5.37
C MET A 161 31.53 -5.23 -5.88
N GLY A 162 30.54 -5.63 -5.09
CA GLY A 162 29.52 -6.59 -5.46
C GLY A 162 28.65 -6.03 -6.59
N ARG A 163 28.84 -6.67 -7.74
CA ARG A 163 27.99 -6.67 -8.95
C ARG A 163 26.51 -6.78 -8.59
N GLY A 164 25.70 -5.83 -9.03
CA GLY A 164 24.24 -5.84 -8.84
C GLY A 164 23.52 -5.09 -9.95
N MET A 165 23.22 -5.84 -11.01
CA MET A 165 22.53 -5.43 -12.23
C MET A 165 21.02 -5.27 -11.96
N GLY A 166 20.53 -4.03 -11.97
CA GLY A 166 19.11 -3.69 -11.78
C GLY A 166 18.54 -3.00 -13.01
N ARG A 167 17.86 -3.80 -13.84
CA ARG A 167 17.23 -3.48 -15.13
C ARG A 167 15.99 -2.60 -14.94
N GLY A 168 16.05 -1.34 -15.36
CA GLY A 168 14.90 -0.42 -15.45
C GLY A 168 14.56 -0.10 -16.90
N MET A 169 13.49 -0.71 -17.41
CA MET A 169 13.00 -0.59 -18.79
C MET A 169 12.04 0.60 -18.90
N GLY A 170 12.57 1.76 -19.33
CA GLY A 170 11.80 2.95 -19.65
C GLY A 170 11.52 3.05 -21.16
N ARG A 171 10.26 2.86 -21.54
CA ARG A 171 9.73 2.95 -22.90
C ARG A 171 9.67 4.42 -23.35
N GLY A 172 10.71 4.87 -24.06
CA GLY A 172 10.74 6.16 -24.75
C GLY A 172 10.48 5.99 -26.24
N MET A 173 9.38 6.57 -26.72
CA MET A 173 8.93 6.59 -28.10
C MET A 173 9.72 7.65 -28.88
N GLY A 174 10.68 7.23 -29.71
CA GLY A 174 11.47 8.11 -30.57
C GLY A 174 11.56 7.54 -31.97
N ALA A 175 10.92 8.21 -32.93
CA ALA A 175 11.02 7.88 -34.35
C ALA A 175 12.40 8.30 -34.87
N GLY A 176 13.16 7.32 -35.38
CA GLY A 176 14.44 7.53 -36.06
C GLY A 176 14.88 6.23 -36.75
N MET A 177 14.83 6.21 -38.08
CA MET A 177 15.29 5.12 -38.93
C MET A 177 16.80 4.86 -38.78
N ALA A 178 17.20 3.61 -38.55
CA ALA A 178 18.40 2.97 -39.15
C ALA A 178 18.49 1.50 -38.67
N GLY A 179 18.78 0.58 -39.59
CA GLY A 179 18.58 -0.85 -39.44
C GLY A 179 19.49 -1.61 -38.46
N GLY A 180 18.96 -2.73 -37.97
CA GLY A 180 19.66 -3.79 -37.24
C GLY A 180 18.70 -4.99 -37.03
N PRO A 181 19.17 -6.25 -37.09
CA PRO A 181 18.29 -7.41 -37.12
C PRO A 181 17.63 -7.65 -35.76
N MET A 182 16.33 -7.98 -35.83
CA MET A 182 15.45 -8.37 -34.73
C MET A 182 15.99 -9.60 -33.98
N THR A 183 16.09 -9.53 -32.64
CA THR A 183 16.28 -10.72 -31.81
C THR A 183 15.46 -10.65 -30.52
N GLY A 184 14.45 -11.52 -30.42
CA GLY A 184 14.04 -12.20 -29.17
C GLY A 184 13.01 -11.50 -28.27
N SER A 185 11.73 -11.64 -28.59
CA SER A 185 10.68 -11.60 -27.56
C SER A 185 10.87 -12.80 -26.60
N PRO A 186 10.74 -12.63 -25.27
CA PRO A 186 10.77 -13.77 -24.35
C PRO A 186 9.64 -14.75 -24.69
N PRO A 187 9.83 -16.07 -24.49
CA PRO A 187 8.80 -17.06 -24.80
C PRO A 187 7.55 -16.74 -23.98
N GLN A 188 6.50 -16.32 -24.67
CA GLN A 188 5.16 -16.24 -24.10
C GLN A 188 4.75 -17.68 -23.83
N MET A 189 4.46 -18.03 -22.57
CA MET A 189 3.93 -19.35 -22.23
C MET A 189 2.74 -19.65 -23.14
N SER A 190 2.72 -20.83 -23.75
CA SER A 190 1.61 -21.18 -24.62
C SER A 190 0.34 -21.27 -23.76
N LYS A 191 -0.81 -20.94 -24.35
CA LYS A 191 -2.11 -21.02 -23.67
C LYS A 191 -2.38 -22.41 -23.08
N GLU A 192 -1.80 -23.44 -23.68
CA GLU A 192 -1.87 -24.83 -23.22
C GLU A 192 -1.07 -25.06 -21.94
N GLN A 193 0.11 -24.45 -21.81
CA GLN A 193 0.94 -24.52 -20.59
C GLN A 193 0.27 -23.78 -19.43
N GLU A 194 -0.33 -22.61 -19.70
CA GLU A 194 -1.08 -21.87 -18.71
C GLU A 194 -2.31 -22.65 -18.23
N LEU A 195 -3.03 -23.30 -19.15
CA LEU A 195 -4.19 -24.12 -18.84
C LEU A 195 -3.82 -25.34 -17.98
N ASP A 196 -2.71 -26.00 -18.25
CA ASP A 196 -2.26 -27.13 -17.44
C ASP A 196 -1.81 -26.68 -16.03
N MET A 197 -1.11 -25.56 -15.93
CA MET A 197 -0.71 -24.97 -14.66
C MET A 197 -1.94 -24.58 -13.80
N LEU A 198 -2.94 -23.95 -14.40
CA LEU A 198 -4.19 -23.60 -13.71
C LEU A 198 -4.95 -24.84 -13.25
N LYS A 199 -4.97 -25.92 -14.05
CA LYS A 199 -5.56 -27.21 -13.64
C LYS A 199 -4.82 -27.84 -12.47
N GLN A 200 -3.49 -27.78 -12.46
CA GLN A 200 -2.69 -28.27 -11.34
C GLN A 200 -2.94 -27.46 -10.06
N GLN A 201 -3.03 -26.13 -10.17
CA GLN A 201 -3.40 -25.26 -9.05
C GLN A 201 -4.80 -25.57 -8.52
N ALA A 202 -5.78 -25.77 -9.39
CA ALA A 202 -7.14 -26.13 -8.99
C ALA A 202 -7.19 -27.45 -8.21
N ARG A 203 -6.41 -28.46 -8.63
CA ARG A 203 -6.30 -29.73 -7.91
C ARG A 203 -5.70 -29.57 -6.52
N ALA A 204 -4.61 -28.82 -6.39
CA ALA A 204 -3.98 -28.59 -5.10
C ALA A 204 -4.93 -27.89 -4.11
N ILE A 205 -5.68 -26.88 -4.58
CA ILE A 205 -6.67 -26.18 -3.75
C ILE A 205 -7.81 -27.11 -3.36
N SER A 206 -8.27 -27.98 -4.27
CA SER A 206 -9.33 -28.94 -3.96
C SER A 206 -8.92 -29.92 -2.85
N GLU A 207 -7.66 -30.38 -2.86
CA GLU A 207 -7.13 -31.25 -1.80
C GLU A 207 -7.05 -30.53 -0.45
N GLN A 208 -6.63 -29.25 -0.45
CA GLN A 208 -6.61 -28.43 0.75
C GLN A 208 -8.03 -28.20 1.32
N LEU A 209 -9.02 -27.98 0.46
CA LEU A 209 -10.41 -27.84 0.88
C LEU A 209 -10.92 -29.12 1.55
N ASP A 210 -10.61 -30.28 0.98
CA ASP A 210 -11.01 -31.58 1.56
C ASP A 210 -10.35 -31.82 2.94
N GLU A 211 -9.09 -31.43 3.12
CA GLU A 211 -8.39 -31.54 4.40
C GLU A 211 -9.02 -30.61 5.47
N ILE A 212 -9.34 -29.38 5.09
CA ILE A 212 -10.00 -28.42 5.98
C ILE A 212 -11.40 -28.94 6.38
N GLN A 213 -12.17 -29.46 5.43
CA GLN A 213 -13.50 -30.04 5.70
C GLN A 213 -13.42 -31.24 6.65
N LYS A 214 -12.45 -32.13 6.47
CA LYS A 214 -12.22 -33.25 7.41
C LYS A 214 -11.93 -32.75 8.83
N ARG A 215 -11.10 -31.71 8.96
CA ARG A 215 -10.76 -31.14 10.27
C ARG A 215 -11.94 -30.44 10.94
N ILE A 216 -12.80 -29.79 10.16
CA ILE A 216 -14.07 -29.24 10.66
C ILE A 216 -14.95 -30.37 11.21
N ALA A 217 -15.15 -31.45 10.45
CA ALA A 217 -15.97 -32.58 10.88
C ALA A 217 -15.42 -33.29 12.15
N GLU A 218 -14.10 -33.37 12.31
CA GLU A 218 -13.49 -33.90 13.54
C GLU A 218 -13.74 -33.01 14.76
N LEU A 219 -13.69 -31.69 14.57
CA LEU A 219 -13.94 -30.73 15.65
C LEU A 219 -15.42 -30.66 16.03
N GLU A 220 -16.33 -30.82 15.07
CA GLU A 220 -17.77 -30.89 15.32
C GLU A 220 -18.16 -32.15 16.11
N LYS A 221 -17.53 -33.29 15.85
CA LYS A 221 -17.77 -34.54 16.60
C LYS A 221 -17.22 -34.53 18.03
N LYS A 222 -16.34 -33.58 18.37
CA LYS A 222 -15.75 -33.43 19.71
C LYS A 222 -16.54 -32.45 20.60
N LYS A 223 -17.62 -31.86 20.10
CA LYS A 223 -18.62 -31.11 20.88
C LYS A 223 -19.78 -32.01 21.26
#